data_AF-A0AAD8CM25-F1
#
_entry.id   AF-A0AAD8CM25-F1
#
_cell.length_a   1.000
_cell.length_b   1.000
_cell.length_c   1.000
_cell.angle_alpha   90.00
_cell.angle_beta   90.00
_cell.angle_gamma   90.00
#
_symmetry.space_group_name_H-M   'P 1'
#
loop_
_entity.id
_entity.type
_entity.pdbx_description
1 polymer ?
#
loop_
_entity_poly.entity_id
_entity_poly.type
_entity_poly.pdbx_seq_one_letter_code
_entity_poly.pdbx_strand_id
1 'polypeptide(L)'
;SATVRFVAKALEEVRRDAVAHVVSQGGDHGNNMLVLSQSTMQFGKYRGQTFQWLLTNDMGYAVSLVTSHQREREGDSSMSPYMANKDALTSYACAFPDIASAVGDRRAQDVSRLRSSQPGQEDLRLVAFGVHKDLTWRDLYEATDKEKRGYVKWPKIQTPRTGTQMEALQKYILRRDQESRSPASSQVGSSQAIPMQLAPSQPASQRPGTLQPPRPLRAASGEQPPSAPEDTEGRASCTFSSR
;
A
#
# COMPACT_ATOMS: atom_id res chain seq x y z
N SER A 1 6.65 -28.86 34.08
CA SER A 1 7.36 -29.11 32.81
C SER A 1 8.13 -27.89 32.39
N ALA A 2 9.37 -28.02 31.93
CA ALA A 2 10.11 -26.91 31.34
C ALA A 2 9.62 -26.69 29.90
N THR A 3 9.15 -25.48 29.57
CA THR A 3 8.86 -25.10 28.19
C THR A 3 10.17 -24.94 27.44
N VAL A 4 10.59 -25.97 26.71
CA VAL A 4 11.71 -25.88 25.77
C VAL A 4 11.34 -24.83 24.73
N ARG A 5 12.03 -23.68 24.76
CA ARG A 5 11.85 -22.64 23.74
C ARG A 5 12.34 -23.19 22.41
N PHE A 6 11.51 -23.08 21.39
CA PHE A 6 11.94 -23.43 20.04
C PHE A 6 13.02 -22.46 19.56
N VAL A 7 14.09 -23.01 18.96
CA VAL A 7 15.15 -22.27 18.29
C VAL A 7 15.07 -22.62 16.81
N ALA A 8 14.98 -21.61 15.95
CA ALA A 8 14.96 -21.81 14.51
C ALA A 8 16.28 -22.40 14.01
N LYS A 9 16.19 -23.44 13.17
CA LYS A 9 17.33 -23.99 12.43
C LYS A 9 17.94 -22.90 11.53
N ALA A 10 19.26 -22.93 11.38
CA ALA A 10 19.95 -22.08 10.41
C ALA A 10 19.50 -22.40 8.97
N LEU A 11 19.58 -21.41 8.06
CA LEU A 11 19.15 -21.59 6.66
C LEU A 11 19.81 -22.81 6.00
N GLU A 12 21.12 -23.00 6.22
CA GLU A 12 21.88 -24.14 5.66
C GLU A 12 21.43 -25.51 6.20
N GLU A 13 20.91 -25.56 7.44
CA GLU A 13 20.36 -26.79 8.00
C GLU A 13 18.98 -27.09 7.38
N VAL A 14 18.11 -26.08 7.28
CA VAL A 14 16.80 -26.22 6.60
C VAL A 14 16.98 -26.63 5.13
N ARG A 15 17.96 -26.02 4.44
CA ARG A 15 18.31 -26.36 3.06
C ARG A 15 18.85 -27.78 2.94
N ARG A 16 19.70 -28.23 3.87
CA ARG A 16 20.24 -29.60 3.89
C ARG A 16 19.14 -30.64 4.11
N ASP A 17 18.25 -30.40 5.06
CA ASP A 17 17.09 -31.27 5.31
C ASP A 17 16.19 -31.35 4.06
N ALA A 18 15.93 -30.22 3.39
CA ALA A 18 15.16 -30.16 2.16
C ALA A 18 15.84 -30.90 0.99
N VAL A 19 17.16 -30.72 0.79
CA VAL A 19 17.94 -31.46 -0.22
C VAL A 19 17.89 -32.96 0.03
N ALA A 20 18.08 -33.40 1.28
CA ALA A 20 17.98 -34.81 1.63
C ALA A 20 16.59 -35.39 1.32
N HIS A 21 15.52 -34.62 1.58
CA HIS A 21 14.16 -35.00 1.21
C HIS A 21 13.98 -35.10 -0.31
N VAL A 22 14.41 -34.09 -1.07
CA VAL A 22 14.35 -34.09 -2.56
C VAL A 22 15.07 -35.31 -3.13
N VAL A 23 16.29 -35.60 -2.68
CA VAL A 23 17.06 -36.79 -3.13
C VAL A 23 16.35 -38.08 -2.76
N SER A 24 15.75 -38.20 -1.57
CA SER A 24 14.99 -39.40 -1.16
C SER A 24 13.75 -39.67 -2.04
N GLN A 25 13.20 -38.64 -2.69
CA GLN A 25 12.08 -38.75 -3.62
C GLN A 25 12.53 -38.90 -5.10
N GLY A 26 13.84 -39.05 -5.34
CA GLY A 26 14.42 -39.13 -6.70
C GLY A 26 14.40 -37.80 -7.47
N GLY A 27 14.20 -36.67 -6.80
CA GLY A 27 14.15 -35.34 -7.41
C GLY A 27 15.53 -34.72 -7.63
N ASP A 28 15.60 -33.75 -8.53
CA ASP A 28 16.81 -32.96 -8.78
C ASP A 28 17.05 -31.93 -7.67
N HIS A 29 18.17 -32.07 -6.98
CA HIS A 29 18.61 -31.14 -5.93
C HIS A 29 19.32 -29.89 -6.48
N GLY A 30 19.68 -29.87 -7.77
CA GLY A 30 20.12 -28.68 -8.50
C GLY A 30 18.96 -27.70 -8.74
N ASN A 31 17.73 -28.20 -8.91
CA ASN A 31 16.53 -27.40 -9.00
C ASN A 31 16.23 -26.67 -7.67
N ASN A 32 16.63 -25.40 -7.62
CA ASN A 32 16.45 -24.54 -6.45
C ASN A 32 14.97 -24.43 -6.02
N MET A 33 14.04 -24.34 -6.97
CA MET A 33 12.59 -24.26 -6.68
C MET A 33 12.06 -25.53 -6.01
N LEU A 34 12.57 -26.71 -6.39
CA LEU A 34 12.19 -27.98 -5.75
C LEU A 34 12.75 -28.07 -4.32
N VAL A 35 13.99 -27.63 -4.10
CA VAL A 35 14.58 -27.57 -2.74
C VAL A 35 13.86 -26.53 -1.86
N LEU A 36 13.45 -25.40 -2.43
CA LEU A 36 12.61 -24.43 -1.72
C LEU A 36 11.22 -24.99 -1.41
N SER A 37 10.61 -25.75 -2.33
CA SER A 37 9.29 -26.37 -2.10
C SER A 37 9.29 -27.28 -0.85
N GLN A 38 10.39 -28.00 -0.63
CA GLN A 38 10.61 -28.89 0.52
C GLN A 38 11.23 -28.22 1.74
N SER A 39 11.57 -26.94 1.69
CA SER A 39 12.11 -26.20 2.83
C SER A 39 11.03 -26.01 3.91
N THR A 40 11.38 -26.29 5.17
CA THR A 40 10.43 -26.26 6.30
C THR A 40 10.38 -24.87 6.96
N MET A 41 9.16 -24.42 7.29
CA MET A 41 8.94 -23.17 8.01
C MET A 41 9.46 -23.27 9.44
N GLN A 42 10.30 -22.31 9.83
CA GLN A 42 10.82 -22.17 11.19
C GLN A 42 9.96 -21.23 12.06
N PHE A 43 8.87 -20.67 11.52
CA PHE A 43 8.04 -19.66 12.17
C PHE A 43 6.53 -19.88 11.94
N GLY A 44 5.70 -19.08 12.62
CA GLY A 44 4.24 -19.01 12.40
C GLY A 44 3.47 -20.22 12.93
N LYS A 45 2.15 -20.24 12.65
CA LYS A 45 1.22 -21.31 13.09
C LYS A 45 1.50 -22.67 12.44
N TYR A 46 2.14 -22.69 11.26
CA TYR A 46 2.42 -23.89 10.48
C TYR A 46 3.89 -24.34 10.55
N ARG A 47 4.63 -23.87 11.55
CA ARG A 47 6.03 -24.25 11.79
C ARG A 47 6.23 -25.76 11.70
N GLY A 48 7.22 -26.20 10.92
CA GLY A 48 7.50 -27.60 10.60
C GLY A 48 6.90 -28.08 9.27
N GLN A 49 5.86 -27.42 8.73
CA GLN A 49 5.36 -27.72 7.38
C GLN A 49 6.27 -27.12 6.31
N THR A 50 6.23 -27.69 5.10
CA THR A 50 7.00 -27.20 3.95
C THR A 50 6.38 -25.96 3.32
N PHE A 51 7.17 -25.19 2.55
CA PHE A 51 6.64 -24.05 1.81
C PHE A 51 5.59 -24.46 0.76
N GLN A 52 5.80 -25.61 0.08
CA GLN A 52 4.80 -26.17 -0.83
C GLN A 52 3.48 -26.51 -0.11
N TRP A 53 3.56 -27.10 1.08
CA TRP A 53 2.38 -27.39 1.89
C TRP A 53 1.61 -26.11 2.22
N LEU A 54 2.30 -25.05 2.66
CA LEU A 54 1.66 -23.77 2.97
C LEU A 54 0.91 -23.20 1.76
N LEU A 55 1.57 -23.10 0.60
CA LEU A 55 0.97 -22.50 -0.59
C LEU A 55 -0.26 -23.28 -1.09
N THR A 56 -0.26 -24.61 -0.93
CA THR A 56 -1.37 -25.47 -1.34
C THR A 56 -2.55 -25.44 -0.35
N ASN A 57 -2.30 -25.23 0.95
CA ASN A 57 -3.31 -25.37 2.01
C ASN A 57 -3.84 -24.04 2.57
N ASP A 58 -3.03 -22.97 2.62
CA ASP A 58 -3.43 -21.66 3.14
C ASP A 58 -2.67 -20.52 2.42
N MET A 59 -2.95 -20.37 1.11
CA MET A 59 -2.41 -19.29 0.28
C MET A 59 -2.72 -17.90 0.86
N GLY A 60 -3.87 -17.71 1.50
CA GLY A 60 -4.25 -16.42 2.11
C GLY A 60 -3.33 -16.02 3.26
N TYR A 61 -2.93 -16.99 4.09
CA TYR A 61 -1.90 -16.78 5.12
C TYR A 61 -0.51 -16.63 4.51
N ALA A 62 -0.17 -17.38 3.44
CA ALA A 62 1.10 -17.24 2.73
C ALA A 62 1.31 -15.81 2.18
N VAL A 63 0.32 -15.29 1.44
CA VAL A 63 0.32 -13.90 0.93
C VAL A 63 0.45 -12.90 2.07
N SER A 64 -0.24 -13.11 3.18
CA SER A 64 -0.18 -12.21 4.34
C SER A 64 1.18 -12.23 5.03
N LEU A 65 1.82 -13.41 5.16
CA LEU A 65 3.18 -13.56 5.69
C LEU A 65 4.22 -12.87 4.80
N VAL A 66 4.18 -13.12 3.49
CA VAL A 66 5.13 -12.52 2.52
C VAL A 66 4.96 -11.01 2.46
N THR A 67 3.72 -10.51 2.43
CA THR A 67 3.42 -9.06 2.50
C THR A 67 3.98 -8.43 3.78
N SER A 68 3.82 -9.10 4.93
CA SER A 68 4.37 -8.61 6.20
C SER A 68 5.90 -8.62 6.20
N HIS A 69 6.52 -9.68 5.69
CA HIS A 69 7.98 -9.82 5.66
C HIS A 69 8.65 -8.83 4.69
N GLN A 70 8.09 -8.61 3.51
CA GLN A 70 8.59 -7.59 2.58
C GLN A 70 8.62 -6.20 3.24
N ARG A 71 7.60 -5.86 4.04
CA ARG A 71 7.53 -4.62 4.81
C ARG A 71 8.54 -4.59 5.97
N GLU A 72 8.75 -5.72 6.63
CA GLU A 72 9.79 -5.89 7.67
C GLU A 72 11.19 -5.66 7.08
N ARG A 73 11.44 -6.16 5.87
CA ARG A 73 12.67 -5.95 5.09
C ARG A 73 12.89 -4.53 4.57
N GLU A 74 11.88 -3.64 4.57
CA GLU A 74 12.07 -2.22 4.28
C GLU A 74 12.86 -1.50 5.41
N GLY A 75 12.91 -2.07 6.62
CA GLY A 75 13.61 -1.49 7.78
C GLY A 75 14.59 -2.42 8.52
N ASP A 76 14.54 -3.74 8.31
CA ASP A 76 15.41 -4.72 8.98
C ASP A 76 16.25 -5.55 8.00
N SER A 77 17.58 -5.38 8.07
CA SER A 77 18.60 -6.14 7.32
C SER A 77 19.16 -7.34 8.08
N SER A 78 18.56 -7.71 9.22
CA SER A 78 18.98 -8.85 10.06
C SER A 78 19.06 -10.17 9.29
N MET A 79 20.17 -10.88 9.47
CA MET A 79 20.41 -12.22 8.94
C MET A 79 20.06 -13.33 9.96
N SER A 80 19.12 -13.07 10.87
CA SER A 80 18.66 -14.09 11.82
C SER A 80 18.07 -15.32 11.10
N PRO A 81 18.14 -16.54 11.69
CA PRO A 81 17.60 -17.74 11.05
C PRO A 81 16.11 -17.64 10.68
N TYR A 82 15.32 -16.91 11.48
CA TYR A 82 13.93 -16.61 11.17
C TYR A 82 13.78 -15.75 9.91
N MET A 83 14.56 -14.67 9.79
CA MET A 83 14.49 -13.75 8.66
C MET A 83 14.97 -14.42 7.37
N ALA A 84 16.07 -15.16 7.41
CA ALA A 84 16.56 -15.95 6.28
C ALA A 84 15.54 -17.01 5.80
N ASN A 85 14.81 -17.65 6.73
CA ASN A 85 13.75 -18.60 6.37
C ASN A 85 12.51 -17.89 5.78
N LYS A 86 12.17 -16.68 6.22
CA LYS A 86 11.13 -15.84 5.59
C LYS A 86 11.55 -15.33 4.19
N ASP A 87 12.83 -15.00 3.98
CA ASP A 87 13.37 -14.64 2.66
C ASP A 87 13.26 -15.82 1.69
N ALA A 88 13.58 -17.03 2.15
CA ALA A 88 13.44 -18.25 1.35
C ALA A 88 11.97 -18.54 0.98
N LEU A 89 11.04 -18.38 1.93
CA LEU A 89 9.60 -18.47 1.63
C LEU A 89 9.15 -17.41 0.63
N THR A 90 9.64 -16.17 0.77
CA THR A 90 9.32 -15.06 -0.14
C THR A 90 9.83 -15.34 -1.56
N SER A 91 11.06 -15.84 -1.68
CA SER A 91 11.67 -16.23 -2.95
C SER A 91 10.89 -17.35 -3.64
N TYR A 92 10.48 -18.37 -2.87
CA TYR A 92 9.63 -19.46 -3.38
C TYR A 92 8.24 -18.98 -3.80
N ALA A 93 7.59 -18.17 -2.97
CA ALA A 93 6.22 -17.73 -3.20
C ALA A 93 6.10 -16.76 -4.38
N CYS A 94 7.03 -15.80 -4.49
CA CYS A 94 7.03 -14.82 -5.57
C CYS A 94 7.54 -15.37 -6.91
N ALA A 95 8.03 -16.62 -6.97
CA ALA A 95 8.29 -17.31 -8.23
C ALA A 95 7.00 -17.72 -8.97
N PHE A 96 5.84 -17.72 -8.29
CA PHE A 96 4.53 -17.97 -8.89
C PHE A 96 3.82 -16.62 -9.18
N PRO A 97 3.50 -16.29 -10.45
CA PRO A 97 2.95 -14.98 -10.83
C PRO A 97 1.67 -14.60 -10.08
N ASP A 98 0.73 -15.54 -9.91
CA ASP A 98 -0.55 -15.29 -9.22
C ASP A 98 -0.35 -14.87 -7.76
N ILE A 99 0.63 -15.48 -7.09
CA ILE A 99 0.97 -15.21 -5.70
C ILE A 99 1.72 -13.87 -5.59
N ALA A 100 2.62 -13.59 -6.53
CA ALA A 100 3.29 -12.29 -6.62
C ALA A 100 2.28 -11.15 -6.84
N SER A 101 1.28 -11.33 -7.70
CA SER A 101 0.17 -10.39 -7.89
C SER A 101 -0.64 -10.22 -6.61
N ALA A 102 -1.06 -11.31 -5.97
CA ALA A 102 -1.85 -11.26 -4.73
C ALA A 102 -1.10 -10.57 -3.57
N VAL A 103 0.24 -10.71 -3.49
CA VAL A 103 1.09 -9.94 -2.56
C VAL A 103 1.14 -8.46 -2.92
N GLY A 104 1.26 -8.12 -4.21
CA GLY A 104 1.17 -6.74 -4.70
C GLY A 104 -0.16 -6.08 -4.35
N ASP A 105 -1.27 -6.76 -4.66
CA ASP A 105 -2.63 -6.32 -4.36
C ASP A 105 -2.85 -6.16 -2.86
N ARG A 106 -2.37 -7.10 -2.02
CA ARG A 106 -2.43 -6.96 -0.56
C ARG A 106 -1.62 -5.76 -0.07
N ARG A 107 -0.41 -5.51 -0.59
CA ARG A 107 0.38 -4.31 -0.23
C ARG A 107 -0.34 -3.02 -0.63
N ALA A 108 -0.93 -2.95 -1.83
CA ALA A 108 -1.69 -1.81 -2.29
C ALA A 108 -2.97 -1.55 -1.44
N GLN A 109 -3.68 -2.63 -1.06
CA GLN A 109 -4.82 -2.58 -0.15
C GLN A 109 -4.40 -2.10 1.25
N ASP A 110 -3.31 -2.61 1.80
CA ASP A 110 -2.79 -2.20 3.12
C ASP A 110 -2.41 -0.72 3.15
N VAL A 111 -1.71 -0.22 2.12
CA VAL A 111 -1.36 1.19 1.97
C VAL A 111 -2.62 2.05 1.86
N SER A 112 -3.59 1.63 1.05
CA SER A 112 -4.87 2.35 0.88
C SER A 112 -5.69 2.38 2.17
N ARG A 113 -5.71 1.27 2.92
CA ARG A 113 -6.38 1.15 4.22
C ARG A 113 -5.71 1.98 5.30
N LEU A 114 -4.38 2.03 5.31
CA LEU A 114 -3.60 2.86 6.23
C LEU A 114 -3.85 4.35 5.94
N ARG A 115 -3.72 4.77 4.67
CA ARG A 115 -3.99 6.15 4.23
C ARG A 115 -5.40 6.60 4.61
N SER A 116 -6.41 5.81 4.24
CA SER A 116 -7.82 6.11 4.55
C SER A 116 -8.19 5.99 6.04
N SER A 117 -7.27 5.50 6.89
CA SER A 117 -7.45 5.49 8.35
C SER A 117 -6.80 6.67 9.06
N GLN A 118 -6.06 7.52 8.36
CA GLN A 118 -5.51 8.75 8.93
C GLN A 118 -6.61 9.80 9.16
N PRO A 119 -6.52 10.62 10.22
CA PRO A 119 -7.44 11.74 10.42
C PRO A 119 -7.50 12.65 9.19
N GLY A 120 -8.71 13.03 8.77
CA GLY A 120 -8.93 13.88 7.58
C GLY A 120 -8.77 13.17 6.22
N GLN A 121 -8.42 11.88 6.19
CA GLN A 121 -8.32 11.07 4.95
C GLN A 121 -9.48 10.07 4.80
N GLU A 122 -10.50 10.18 5.65
CA GLU A 122 -11.65 9.25 5.69
C GLU A 122 -12.52 9.28 4.43
N ASP A 123 -12.50 10.39 3.69
CA ASP A 123 -13.06 10.53 2.34
C ASP A 123 -12.71 9.34 1.43
N LEU A 124 -11.51 8.78 1.60
CA LEU A 124 -10.92 7.71 0.80
C LEU A 124 -11.30 6.30 1.30
N ARG A 125 -12.03 6.17 2.40
CA ARG A 125 -12.51 4.86 2.86
C ARG A 125 -13.58 4.37 1.91
N LEU A 126 -13.53 3.09 1.58
CA LEU A 126 -14.64 2.42 0.91
C LEU A 126 -15.81 2.25 1.88
N VAL A 127 -17.04 2.29 1.35
CA VAL A 127 -18.24 1.90 2.11
C VAL A 127 -18.08 0.45 2.60
N ALA A 128 -17.53 -0.44 1.77
CA ALA A 128 -17.19 -1.83 2.07
C ALA A 128 -18.36 -2.74 2.52
N PHE A 129 -19.61 -2.28 2.41
CA PHE A 129 -20.82 -3.09 2.61
C PHE A 129 -21.98 -2.60 1.72
N GLY A 130 -22.98 -3.47 1.52
CA GLY A 130 -24.15 -3.17 0.71
C GLY A 130 -23.86 -3.02 -0.80
N VAL A 131 -24.82 -2.43 -1.53
CA VAL A 131 -24.76 -2.26 -2.99
C VAL A 131 -23.66 -1.29 -3.43
N HIS A 132 -23.32 -0.31 -2.59
CA HIS A 132 -22.31 0.71 -2.89
C HIS A 132 -20.94 0.43 -2.24
N LYS A 133 -20.66 -0.84 -1.90
CA LYS A 133 -19.43 -1.26 -1.18
C LYS A 133 -18.12 -0.75 -1.82
N ASP A 134 -18.11 -0.58 -3.13
CA ASP A 134 -16.92 -0.20 -3.93
C ASP A 134 -16.79 1.33 -4.13
N LEU A 135 -17.74 2.13 -3.65
CA LEU A 135 -17.61 3.60 -3.64
C LEU A 135 -16.81 4.07 -2.42
N THR A 136 -16.11 5.20 -2.55
CA THR A 136 -15.55 5.89 -1.40
C THR A 136 -16.65 6.63 -0.61
N TRP A 137 -16.36 6.99 0.64
CA TRP A 137 -17.27 7.78 1.48
C TRP A 137 -17.53 9.16 0.87
N ARG A 138 -16.53 9.76 0.20
CA ARG A 138 -16.72 11.00 -0.56
C ARG A 138 -17.65 10.79 -1.74
N ASP A 139 -17.37 9.83 -2.62
CA ASP A 139 -18.17 9.61 -3.84
C ASP A 139 -19.62 9.28 -3.52
N LEU A 140 -19.86 8.53 -2.43
CA LEU A 140 -21.20 8.25 -1.93
C LEU A 140 -21.91 9.52 -1.42
N TYR A 141 -21.22 10.40 -0.70
CA TYR A 141 -21.80 11.61 -0.10
C TYR A 141 -22.07 12.71 -1.14
N GLU A 142 -21.14 12.91 -2.07
CA GLU A 142 -21.18 13.98 -3.08
C GLU A 142 -22.03 13.59 -4.32
N ALA A 143 -22.46 12.32 -4.42
CA ALA A 143 -23.32 11.84 -5.49
C ALA A 143 -24.65 12.60 -5.60
N THR A 144 -24.97 13.00 -6.84
CA THR A 144 -26.24 13.66 -7.18
C THR A 144 -27.40 12.66 -7.39
N ASP A 145 -27.09 11.38 -7.63
CA ASP A 145 -28.06 10.33 -7.92
C ASP A 145 -29.12 10.15 -6.83
N LYS A 146 -30.39 10.03 -7.24
CA LYS A 146 -31.52 9.83 -6.30
C LYS A 146 -31.33 8.58 -5.42
N GLU A 147 -30.78 7.51 -5.98
CA GLU A 147 -30.45 6.27 -5.27
C GLU A 147 -29.38 6.50 -4.18
N LYS A 148 -28.19 6.98 -4.57
CA LYS A 148 -27.06 7.22 -3.66
C LYS A 148 -27.41 8.24 -2.57
N ARG A 149 -28.16 9.30 -2.91
CA ARG A 149 -28.70 10.27 -1.94
C ARG A 149 -29.74 9.65 -0.99
N GLY A 150 -30.49 8.64 -1.44
CA GLY A 150 -31.33 7.81 -0.58
C GLY A 150 -30.48 6.97 0.37
N TYR A 151 -29.43 6.33 -0.15
CA TYR A 151 -28.49 5.53 0.63
C TYR A 151 -27.76 6.36 1.69
N VAL A 152 -27.33 7.60 1.43
CA VAL A 152 -26.71 8.51 2.42
C VAL A 152 -27.66 8.88 3.57
N LYS A 153 -28.98 8.90 3.34
CA LYS A 153 -29.97 9.17 4.40
C LYS A 153 -30.18 7.98 5.32
N TRP A 154 -30.05 6.76 4.82
CA TRP A 154 -30.37 5.55 5.57
C TRP A 154 -29.48 5.34 6.83
N PRO A 155 -28.13 5.49 6.80
CA PRO A 155 -27.30 5.40 8.00
C PRO A 155 -27.68 6.38 9.09
N LYS A 156 -28.25 7.55 8.76
CA LYS A 156 -28.64 8.58 9.75
C LYS A 156 -29.76 8.12 10.69
N ILE A 157 -30.59 7.18 10.25
CA ILE A 157 -31.72 6.63 11.03
C ILE A 157 -31.45 5.25 11.64
N GLN A 158 -30.25 4.68 11.43
CA GLN A 158 -29.85 3.40 12.01
C GLN A 158 -29.17 3.58 13.37
N THR A 159 -29.22 2.54 14.20
CA THR A 159 -28.44 2.40 15.43
C THR A 159 -27.32 1.37 15.22
N PRO A 160 -26.21 1.74 14.55
CA PRO A 160 -25.14 0.82 14.26
C PRO A 160 -24.46 0.29 15.53
N ARG A 161 -24.00 -0.96 15.47
CA ARG A 161 -23.18 -1.54 16.55
C ARG A 161 -21.82 -0.82 16.59
N THR A 162 -21.31 -0.58 17.80
CA THR A 162 -20.02 0.06 18.03
C THR A 162 -18.88 -0.69 17.33
N GLY A 163 -17.97 0.04 16.69
CA GLY A 163 -16.82 -0.51 15.96
C GLY A 163 -17.13 -1.02 14.55
N THR A 164 -18.35 -0.82 14.04
CA THR A 164 -18.72 -1.23 12.68
C THR A 164 -18.40 -0.17 11.62
N GLN A 165 -18.20 -0.61 10.37
CA GLN A 165 -18.09 0.28 9.21
C GLN A 165 -19.31 1.19 9.05
N MET A 166 -20.51 0.73 9.44
CA MET A 166 -21.73 1.52 9.43
C MET A 166 -21.70 2.66 10.45
N GLU A 167 -21.22 2.42 11.67
CA GLU A 167 -21.02 3.48 12.68
C GLU A 167 -20.02 4.53 12.18
N ALA A 168 -18.93 4.08 11.58
CA ALA A 168 -17.88 4.95 11.06
C ALA A 168 -18.40 5.83 9.89
N LEU A 169 -19.15 5.23 8.95
CA LEU A 169 -19.83 5.96 7.87
C LEU A 169 -20.90 6.93 8.41
N GLN A 170 -21.71 6.53 9.39
CA GLN A 170 -22.70 7.41 10.01
C GLN A 170 -22.03 8.66 10.62
N LYS A 171 -20.95 8.48 11.40
CA LYS A 171 -20.17 9.58 11.99
C LYS A 171 -19.57 10.51 10.94
N TYR A 172 -19.07 9.96 9.83
CA TYR A 172 -18.56 10.73 8.70
C TYR A 172 -19.66 11.61 8.07
N ILE A 173 -20.81 11.02 7.73
CA ILE A 173 -21.93 11.72 7.09
C ILE A 173 -22.47 12.83 8.01
N LEU A 174 -22.65 12.56 9.30
CA LEU A 174 -23.17 13.56 10.26
C LEU A 174 -22.24 14.76 10.43
N ARG A 175 -20.91 14.53 10.41
CA ARG A 175 -19.91 15.60 10.43
C ARG A 175 -19.90 16.40 9.14
N ARG A 176 -19.88 15.76 7.97
CA ARG A 176 -19.95 16.46 6.67
C ARG A 176 -21.22 17.32 6.54
N ASP A 177 -22.35 16.86 7.08
CA ASP A 177 -23.58 17.65 7.19
C ASP A 177 -23.41 18.89 8.09
N GLN A 178 -22.68 18.76 9.22
CA GLN A 178 -22.42 19.87 10.14
C GLN A 178 -21.46 20.91 9.53
N GLU A 179 -20.41 20.44 8.87
CA GLU A 179 -19.47 21.27 8.10
C GLU A 179 -20.20 22.02 6.97
N SER A 180 -21.06 21.34 6.20
CA SER A 180 -21.85 21.94 5.11
C SER A 180 -22.94 22.90 5.58
N ARG A 181 -23.40 22.78 6.83
CA ARG A 181 -24.38 23.70 7.47
C ARG A 181 -23.72 24.85 8.20
N SER A 182 -22.43 24.75 8.49
CA SER A 182 -21.68 25.83 9.12
C SER A 182 -21.26 26.79 8.02
N PRO A 183 -21.73 28.05 8.00
CA PRO A 183 -21.22 29.01 7.03
C PRO A 183 -19.72 29.13 7.26
N ALA A 184 -18.93 28.88 6.22
CA ALA A 184 -17.49 29.08 6.28
C ALA A 184 -17.22 30.49 6.83
N SER A 185 -16.32 30.57 7.81
CA SER A 185 -15.84 31.86 8.30
C SER A 185 -15.35 32.65 7.10
N SER A 186 -16.06 33.74 6.79
CA SER A 186 -15.71 34.60 5.69
C SER A 186 -14.36 35.22 6.04
N GLN A 187 -13.26 34.70 5.48
CA GLN A 187 -12.03 35.47 5.40
C GLN A 187 -12.26 36.60 4.41
N VAL A 188 -12.77 37.68 5.00
CA VAL A 188 -13.07 38.96 4.39
C VAL A 188 -11.82 39.47 3.68
N GLY A 189 -11.85 39.44 2.35
CA GLY A 189 -11.19 40.47 1.57
C GLY A 189 -11.94 41.78 1.82
N SER A 190 -11.42 42.61 2.72
CA SER A 190 -11.80 44.03 2.81
C SER A 190 -10.58 44.85 3.15
N SER A 191 -10.18 45.68 2.20
CA SER A 191 -9.28 46.80 2.42
C SER A 191 -9.73 47.61 3.63
N GLN A 192 -8.83 47.90 4.57
CA GLN A 192 -8.98 49.06 5.43
C GLN A 192 -8.09 50.18 4.91
N ALA A 193 -8.71 51.36 4.76
CA ALA A 193 -8.09 52.53 4.17
C ALA A 193 -7.07 53.18 5.12
N ILE A 194 -6.12 53.88 4.52
CA ILE A 194 -5.10 54.67 5.21
C ILE A 194 -5.72 55.94 5.81
N PRO A 195 -5.46 56.28 7.09
CA PRO A 195 -5.60 57.64 7.59
C PRO A 195 -4.25 58.38 7.52
N MET A 196 -4.20 59.49 6.79
CA MET A 196 -3.32 60.64 7.10
C MET A 196 -3.74 61.19 8.49
N GLN A 197 -2.95 61.90 9.31
CA GLN A 197 -1.63 62.55 9.22
C GLN A 197 -1.19 62.83 10.69
N LEU A 198 0.08 62.88 11.10
CA LEU A 198 0.94 64.10 11.13
C LEU A 198 2.31 63.76 11.78
N ALA A 199 3.37 64.47 11.38
CA ALA A 199 4.71 64.45 12.00
C ALA A 199 4.81 65.55 13.12
N PRO A 200 5.94 65.78 13.84
CA PRO A 200 7.38 65.56 13.55
C PRO A 200 7.96 64.32 14.32
N SER A 201 9.26 64.00 14.46
CA SER A 201 10.53 64.76 14.35
C SER A 201 11.74 63.92 13.89
N GLN A 202 12.88 64.58 13.69
CA GLN A 202 14.26 64.06 13.57
C GLN A 202 15.09 64.45 14.83
N PRO A 203 16.38 64.09 15.05
CA PRO A 203 17.41 63.51 14.15
C PRO A 203 18.13 62.24 14.71
N ALA A 204 19.19 61.67 14.10
CA ALA A 204 19.54 61.37 12.70
C ALA A 204 20.94 60.68 12.63
N SER A 205 21.16 59.66 11.78
CA SER A 205 22.51 59.26 11.29
C SER A 205 22.53 58.16 10.22
N GLN A 206 23.26 58.47 9.12
CA GLN A 206 24.15 57.58 8.34
C GLN A 206 23.56 56.48 7.40
N ARG A 207 23.62 56.81 6.10
CA ARG A 207 23.87 55.95 4.92
C ARG A 207 25.31 56.32 4.39
N PRO A 208 25.95 55.66 3.38
CA PRO A 208 25.37 54.92 2.23
C PRO A 208 26.12 53.63 1.76
N GLY A 209 25.69 53.04 0.63
CA GLY A 209 26.23 51.84 -0.04
C GLY A 209 25.11 50.80 -0.32
N THR A 210 24.41 50.68 -1.46
CA THR A 210 24.75 50.70 -2.91
C THR A 210 25.92 49.74 -3.25
N LEU A 211 25.83 48.76 -4.18
CA LEU A 211 24.94 48.54 -5.35
C LEU A 211 24.77 47.04 -5.72
N GLN A 212 23.58 46.68 -6.23
CA GLN A 212 23.18 45.64 -7.21
C GLN A 212 23.66 44.15 -7.19
N PRO A 213 22.85 43.21 -7.74
CA PRO A 213 23.18 41.79 -7.93
C PRO A 213 23.61 41.44 -9.37
N PRO A 214 24.15 40.23 -9.63
CA PRO A 214 24.25 39.64 -10.98
C PRO A 214 23.08 38.70 -11.34
N ARG A 215 22.93 38.48 -12.65
CA ARG A 215 21.83 37.75 -13.33
C ARG A 215 22.09 36.25 -13.52
N PRO A 216 21.06 35.45 -13.90
CA PRO A 216 21.23 34.07 -14.33
C PRO A 216 21.93 33.96 -15.70
N LEU A 217 22.60 32.82 -15.93
CA LEU A 217 23.10 32.38 -17.24
C LEU A 217 22.19 31.30 -17.84
N ARG A 218 22.10 31.28 -19.17
CA ARG A 218 21.18 30.51 -20.01
C ARG A 218 21.96 29.80 -21.12
N ALA A 219 21.34 28.76 -21.71
CA ALA A 219 21.73 28.05 -22.95
C ALA A 219 22.88 27.05 -22.78
N ALA A 220 23.01 25.97 -23.55
CA ALA A 220 22.13 25.16 -24.43
C ALA A 220 22.83 23.77 -24.56
N SER A 221 22.36 22.68 -25.16
CA SER A 221 21.29 22.30 -26.09
C SER A 221 20.76 20.92 -25.59
N GLY A 222 19.60 20.36 -25.95
CA GLY A 222 19.04 20.16 -27.27
C GLY A 222 19.38 18.75 -27.78
N GLU A 223 18.50 17.78 -27.53
CA GLU A 223 18.31 16.60 -28.40
C GLU A 223 16.92 15.99 -28.18
N GLN A 224 16.44 15.26 -29.19
CA GLN A 224 15.02 14.97 -29.45
C GLN A 224 14.68 13.49 -29.14
N PRO A 225 13.45 13.14 -28.71
CA PRO A 225 13.12 11.75 -28.39
C PRO A 225 13.03 10.87 -29.64
N PRO A 226 13.46 9.59 -29.58
CA PRO A 226 13.20 8.62 -30.63
C PRO A 226 11.70 8.25 -30.64
N SER A 227 11.09 8.34 -31.81
CA SER A 227 9.77 7.78 -32.09
C SER A 227 9.89 6.30 -32.47
N ALA A 228 8.85 5.52 -32.24
CA ALA A 228 8.70 4.20 -32.85
C ALA A 228 8.58 4.33 -34.39
N PRO A 229 9.05 3.33 -35.15
CA PRO A 229 8.17 2.24 -35.58
C PRO A 229 8.81 0.86 -35.25
N GLU A 230 8.30 -0.32 -35.64
CA GLU A 230 7.36 -0.69 -36.71
C GLU A 230 6.69 -2.04 -36.37
N ASP A 231 5.54 -2.34 -37.00
CA ASP A 231 4.86 -3.63 -36.85
C ASP A 231 5.71 -4.80 -37.38
N THR A 232 5.52 -5.99 -36.80
CA THR A 232 5.94 -7.24 -37.48
C THR A 232 4.88 -8.31 -37.28
N GLU A 233 4.16 -8.61 -38.35
CA GLU A 233 3.14 -9.67 -38.39
C GLU A 233 3.75 -11.05 -38.12
N GLY A 234 3.52 -11.58 -36.92
CA GLY A 234 3.90 -12.94 -36.50
C GLY A 234 2.73 -13.92 -36.60
N ARG A 235 2.14 -14.10 -37.79
CA ARG A 235 0.97 -14.99 -38.01
C ARG A 235 1.35 -16.48 -37.86
N ALA A 236 1.23 -17.01 -36.64
CA ALA A 236 1.33 -18.44 -36.36
C ALA A 236 -0.06 -19.04 -36.06
N SER A 237 -0.70 -19.63 -37.08
CA SER A 237 -1.97 -20.36 -36.91
C SER A 237 -1.71 -21.76 -36.36
N CYS A 238 -1.95 -21.97 -35.06
CA CYS A 238 -2.04 -23.33 -34.49
C CYS A 238 -3.49 -23.81 -34.50
N THR A 239 -3.77 -24.82 -35.32
CA THR A 239 -5.08 -25.44 -35.49
C THR A 239 -5.50 -26.21 -34.24
N PHE A 240 -6.64 -25.84 -33.67
CA PHE A 240 -7.38 -26.67 -32.72
C PHE A 240 -7.92 -27.92 -33.45
N SER A 241 -7.53 -29.11 -33.00
CA SER A 241 -8.07 -30.37 -33.51
C SER A 241 -8.47 -31.26 -32.34
N SER A 242 -9.78 -31.43 -32.15
CA SER A 242 -10.34 -32.29 -31.12
C SER A 242 -10.16 -33.77 -31.45
N ARG A 243 -9.76 -34.56 -30.44
CA ARG A 243 -10.21 -35.94 -30.21
C ARG A 243 -9.97 -36.31 -28.75
#